data_AF-A0A416W688-F1
#
_entry.id   AF-A0A416W688-F1
#
_cell.length_a   1.000
_cell.length_b   1.000
_cell.length_c   1.000
_cell.angle_alpha   90.00
_cell.angle_beta   90.00
_cell.angle_gamma   90.00
#
_symmetry.space_group_name_H-M   'P 1'
#
loop_
_entity.id
_entity.type
_entity.pdbx_description
1 polymer ?
#
loop_
_entity_poly.entity_id
_entity_poly.type
_entity_poly.pdbx_seq_one_letter_code
_entity_poly.pdbx_strand_id
1 'polypeptide(L)'
;MLIREEIYRELYVAIQELPERNREIFALYVLGKNDDEIAESLSLDEHVVHEYKKEAIHFLKNRLGNQFYWFLWMKNIQIARLLLNDV
;
A
#
# COMPACT_ATOMS: atom_id res chain seq x y z
N MET A 1 -10.38 -5.69 21.16
CA MET A 1 -9.01 -6.05 20.72
C MET A 1 -9.05 -7.32 19.85
N LEU A 2 -9.98 -7.42 18.91
CA LEU A 2 -10.10 -8.57 17.98
C LEU A 2 -10.26 -8.08 16.54
N ILE A 3 -11.18 -7.12 16.33
CA ILE A 3 -11.44 -6.48 15.02
C ILE A 3 -10.16 -5.89 14.41
N ARG A 4 -9.28 -5.29 15.22
CA ARG A 4 -8.03 -4.69 14.71
C ARG A 4 -7.08 -5.77 14.17
N GLU A 5 -6.93 -6.89 14.86
CA GLU A 5 -6.04 -7.98 14.47
C GLU A 5 -6.57 -8.71 13.23
N GLU A 6 -7.89 -8.86 13.13
CA GLU A 6 -8.57 -9.45 11.98
C GLU A 6 -8.39 -8.60 10.72
N ILE A 7 -8.58 -7.28 10.82
CA ILE A 7 -8.34 -6.35 9.71
C ILE A 7 -6.85 -6.35 9.29
N TYR A 8 -5.92 -6.37 10.24
CA TYR A 8 -4.48 -6.46 9.89
C TYR A 8 -4.12 -7.79 9.24
N ARG A 9 -4.74 -8.90 9.67
CA ARG A 9 -4.53 -10.22 9.05
C ARG A 9 -5.06 -10.25 7.63
N GLU A 10 -6.26 -9.73 7.39
CA GLU A 10 -6.86 -9.66 6.06
C GLU A 10 -6.05 -8.76 5.12
N LEU A 11 -5.56 -7.61 5.62
CA LEU A 11 -4.62 -6.78 4.87
C LEU A 11 -3.31 -7.53 4.56
N TYR A 12 -2.75 -8.23 5.54
CA TYR A 12 -1.52 -9.00 5.34
C TYR A 12 -1.70 -10.06 4.25
N VAL A 13 -2.81 -10.81 4.28
CA VAL A 13 -3.15 -11.79 3.24
C VAL A 13 -3.25 -11.12 1.87
N ALA A 14 -3.97 -10.00 1.76
CA ALA A 14 -4.09 -9.27 0.50
C ALA A 14 -2.73 -8.73 -0.02
N ILE A 15 -1.82 -8.33 0.88
CA ILE A 15 -0.46 -7.95 0.50
C ILE A 15 0.33 -9.16 -0.01
N GLN A 16 0.14 -10.36 0.56
CA GLN A 16 0.79 -11.57 0.07
C GLN A 16 0.28 -11.99 -1.32
N GLU A 17 -0.95 -11.61 -1.70
CA GLU A 17 -1.51 -11.87 -3.03
C GLU A 17 -0.96 -10.94 -4.13
N LEU A 18 -0.26 -9.84 -3.76
CA LEU A 18 0.37 -8.95 -4.73
C LEU A 18 1.49 -9.67 -5.50
N PRO A 19 1.74 -9.28 -6.77
CA PRO A 19 2.96 -9.63 -7.47
C PRO A 19 4.19 -9.22 -6.65
N GLU A 20 5.27 -9.99 -6.75
CA GLU A 20 6.43 -9.89 -5.86
C GLU A 20 7.00 -8.47 -5.78
N ARG A 21 7.13 -7.78 -6.92
CA ARG A 21 7.65 -6.40 -6.98
C ARG A 21 6.71 -5.37 -6.37
N ASN A 22 5.41 -5.45 -6.67
CA ASN A 22 4.42 -4.58 -6.06
C ASN A 22 4.39 -4.76 -4.54
N ARG A 23 4.53 -6.00 -4.05
CA ARG A 23 4.58 -6.32 -2.62
C ARG A 23 5.80 -5.71 -1.93
N GLU A 24 6.99 -5.83 -2.52
CA GLU A 24 8.24 -5.28 -1.99
C GLU A 24 8.17 -3.74 -1.87
N ILE A 25 7.75 -3.08 -2.94
CA ILE A 25 7.59 -1.62 -2.99
C ILE A 25 6.53 -1.15 -1.98
N PHE A 26 5.39 -1.83 -1.94
CA PHE A 26 4.31 -1.47 -1.03
C PHE A 26 4.69 -1.68 0.44
N ALA A 27 5.51 -2.69 0.75
CA ALA A 27 6.02 -2.90 2.11
C ALA A 27 6.90 -1.72 2.57
N LEU A 28 7.82 -1.25 1.72
CA LEU A 28 8.67 -0.09 2.02
C LEU A 28 7.84 1.19 2.19
N TYR A 29 6.81 1.37 1.36
CA TYR A 29 5.87 2.48 1.51
C TYR A 29 5.11 2.43 2.85
N VAL A 30 4.65 1.25 3.29
CA VAL A 30 3.97 1.09 4.59
C VAL A 30 4.91 1.34 5.77
N LEU A 31 6.22 1.14 5.59
CA LEU A 31 7.27 1.52 6.56
C LEU A 31 7.53 3.04 6.61
N GLY A 32 6.91 3.82 5.72
CA GLY A 32 7.00 5.28 5.71
C GLY A 32 8.05 5.86 4.77
N LYS A 33 8.68 5.03 3.92
CA LYS A 33 9.58 5.53 2.89
C LYS A 33 8.82 6.26 1.78
N ASN A 34 9.40 7.35 1.29
CA ASN A 34 8.90 8.06 0.10
C ASN A 34 9.39 7.40 -1.21
N ASP A 35 8.96 7.91 -2.36
CA ASP A 35 9.21 7.26 -3.65
C ASP A 35 10.68 7.31 -4.05
N ASP A 36 11.37 8.42 -3.76
CA ASP A 36 12.82 8.57 -3.93
C ASP A 36 13.61 7.55 -3.07
N GLU A 37 13.27 7.44 -1.80
CA GLU A 37 13.93 6.54 -0.86
C GLU A 37 13.73 5.07 -1.25
N ILE A 38 12.56 4.72 -1.81
CA ILE A 38 12.28 3.38 -2.33
C ILE A 38 13.05 3.15 -3.63
N ALA A 39 13.06 4.13 -4.54
CA ALA A 39 13.78 4.07 -5.80
C ALA A 39 15.27 3.84 -5.56
N GLU A 40 15.88 4.60 -4.65
CA GLU A 40 17.27 4.41 -4.23
C GLU A 40 17.48 3.03 -3.58
N SER A 41 16.60 2.62 -2.66
CA SER A 41 16.71 1.32 -1.97
C SER A 41 16.66 0.12 -2.92
N LEU A 42 15.91 0.22 -4.01
CA LEU A 42 15.68 -0.87 -4.97
C LEU A 42 16.44 -0.69 -6.29
N SER A 43 17.21 0.39 -6.43
CA SER A 43 17.87 0.78 -7.68
C SER A 43 16.89 0.82 -8.86
N LEU A 44 15.74 1.44 -8.64
CA LEU A 44 14.67 1.65 -9.61
C LEU A 44 14.54 3.13 -9.96
N ASP A 45 13.82 3.42 -11.04
CA ASP A 45 13.36 4.77 -11.34
C ASP A 45 12.19 5.16 -10.43
N GLU A 46 12.14 6.41 -9.95
CA GLU A 46 11.06 6.92 -9.10
C GLU A 46 9.68 6.75 -9.76
N HIS A 47 9.58 6.96 -11.08
CA HIS A 47 8.34 6.75 -11.83
C HIS A 47 7.89 5.28 -11.79
N VAL A 48 8.83 4.34 -11.84
CA VAL A 48 8.53 2.91 -11.75
C VAL A 48 8.01 2.56 -10.36
N VAL A 49 8.55 3.18 -9.30
CA VAL A 49 8.04 3.04 -7.94
C VAL A 49 6.61 3.57 -7.84
N HIS A 50 6.33 4.72 -8.43
CA HIS A 50 4.99 5.32 -8.44
C HIS A 50 3.96 4.38 -9.09
N GLU A 51 4.25 3.85 -10.28
CA GLU A 51 3.36 2.92 -10.98
C GLU A 51 3.11 1.63 -10.20
N TYR A 52 4.15 1.01 -9.64
CA TYR A 52 3.99 -0.20 -8.84
C TYR A 52 3.18 0.03 -7.55
N LYS A 53 3.34 1.18 -6.90
CA LYS A 53 2.49 1.57 -5.77
C LYS A 53 1.04 1.70 -6.21
N LYS A 54 0.78 2.43 -7.30
CA LYS A 54 -0.56 2.66 -7.82
C LYS A 54 -1.27 1.36 -8.16
N GLU A 55 -0.58 0.44 -8.82
CA GLU A 55 -1.07 -0.92 -9.09
C GLU A 55 -1.37 -1.70 -7.80
N ALA A 56 -0.46 -1.65 -6.81
CA ALA A 56 -0.65 -2.33 -5.53
C ALA A 56 -1.89 -1.80 -4.79
N ILE A 57 -2.06 -0.49 -4.77
CA ILE A 57 -3.22 0.20 -4.19
C ILE A 57 -4.50 -0.22 -4.92
N HIS A 58 -4.49 -0.21 -6.25
CA HIS A 58 -5.64 -0.59 -7.06
C HIS A 58 -6.05 -2.05 -6.78
N PHE A 59 -5.08 -2.96 -6.75
CA PHE A 59 -5.31 -4.35 -6.37
C PHE A 59 -5.92 -4.47 -4.98
N LEU A 60 -5.32 -3.83 -3.97
CA LEU A 60 -5.79 -3.90 -2.59
C LEU A 60 -7.19 -3.28 -2.41
N LYS A 61 -7.49 -2.18 -3.11
CA LYS A 61 -8.84 -1.59 -3.15
C LYS A 61 -9.86 -2.59 -3.69
N ASN A 62 -9.56 -3.25 -4.81
CA ASN A 62 -10.46 -4.23 -5.42
C ASN A 62 -10.63 -5.48 -4.55
N ARG A 63 -9.55 -5.92 -3.88
CA ARG A 63 -9.53 -7.15 -3.07
C ARG A 63 -10.21 -7.00 -1.71
N LEU A 64 -10.06 -5.84 -1.05
CA LEU A 64 -10.52 -5.59 0.32
C LEU A 64 -11.80 -4.75 0.37
N GLY A 65 -12.16 -4.06 -0.71
CA GLY A 65 -13.35 -3.21 -0.80
C GLY A 65 -13.42 -2.19 0.34
N ASN A 66 -14.56 -2.16 1.03
CA ASN A 66 -14.79 -1.22 2.13
C ASN A 66 -13.74 -1.32 3.26
N GLN A 67 -13.21 -2.52 3.52
CA GLN A 67 -12.21 -2.75 4.57
C GLN A 67 -10.92 -1.96 4.33
N PHE A 68 -10.57 -1.70 3.07
CA PHE A 68 -9.40 -0.89 2.72
C PHE A 68 -9.52 0.54 3.26
N TYR A 69 -10.70 1.16 3.14
CA TYR A 69 -10.93 2.52 3.64
C TYR A 69 -10.89 2.59 5.18
N TRP A 70 -11.34 1.54 5.87
CA TRP A 70 -11.19 1.42 7.32
C TRP A 70 -9.70 1.38 7.74
N PHE A 71 -8.87 0.63 7.00
CA PHE A 71 -7.43 0.62 7.24
C PHE A 71 -6.81 2.02 7.07
N LEU A 72 -7.17 2.76 6.01
CA LEU A 72 -6.66 4.11 5.78
C LEU A 72 -7.06 5.07 6.90
N TRP A 73 -8.31 4.99 7.36
CA TRP A 73 -8.80 5.80 8.46
C TRP A 73 -8.04 5.52 9.77
N MET A 74 -7.68 4.25 10.03
CA MET A 74 -6.89 3.86 11.21
C MET A 74 -5.41 4.31 11.17
N LYS A 75 -4.83 4.54 9.99
CA LYS A 75 -3.39 4.87 9.82
C LYS A 75 -3.04 6.37 9.94
N ASN A 76 -3.99 7.25 10.26
CA ASN A 76 -3.77 8.71 10.40
C ASN A 76 -3.26 9.40 9.11
N ILE A 77 -4.19 9.74 8.20
CA ILE A 77 -4.29 10.89 7.27
C ILE A 77 -3.12 11.29 6.32
N GLN A 78 -1.86 10.88 6.45
CA GLN A 78 -0.84 11.25 5.44
C GLN A 78 -0.91 10.41 4.16
N ILE A 79 -1.36 9.15 4.25
CA ILE A 79 -1.54 8.27 3.08
C ILE A 79 -2.81 8.63 2.28
N ALA A 80 -3.83 9.22 2.89
CA ALA A 80 -5.10 9.51 2.23
C ALA A 80 -4.97 10.47 1.04
N ARG A 81 -4.02 11.41 1.07
CA ARG A 81 -3.72 12.31 -0.06
C ARG A 81 -3.08 11.60 -1.26
N LEU A 82 -2.35 10.51 -1.05
CA LEU A 82 -1.71 9.74 -2.12
C LEU A 82 -2.67 8.73 -2.78
N LEU A 83 -3.78 8.37 -2.12
CA LEU A 83 -4.70 7.33 -2.61
C LEU A 83 -6.02 7.85 -3.18
N LEU A 84 -6.36 9.10 -2.89
CA LEU A 84 -7.62 9.73 -3.30
C LEU A 84 -7.46 10.79 -4.41
N ASN A 85 -6.23 11.18 -4.76
CA ASN A 85 -5.97 12.19 -5.79
C ASN A 85 -5.66 11.62 -7.20
N ASP A 86 -5.58 10.29 -7.35
CA ASP A 86 -5.34 9.62 -8.64
C ASP A 86 -6.60 8.92 -9.19
N VAL A 87 -7.75 9.60 -9.08
CA VAL A 87 -8.97 9.30 -9.85
C VAL A 87 -9.35 10.52 -10.67
#